data_AF-A0A957WYX2-F1
#
_entry.id   AF-A0A957WYX2-F1
#
_cell.length_a   1.000
_cell.length_b   1.000
_cell.length_c   1.000
_cell.angle_alpha   90.00
_cell.angle_beta   90.00
_cell.angle_gamma   90.00
#
_symmetry.space_group_name_H-M   'P 1'
#
loop_
_entity.id
_entity.type
_entity.pdbx_description
1 polymer ?
#
loop_
_entity_poly.entity_id
_entity_poly.type
_entity_poly.pdbx_seq_one_letter_code
_entity_poly.pdbx_strand_id
1 'polypeptide(L)'
;GSYEPVAEVLFNELNVDAYFLEYDDERSGDFAPLRFVPDHKTVVLGLVTTKVAQLESQQDLIQRVTDASKYVPLDHLCLSPQCGFSSTVHGNEITEDDQWAKLSLVVNTAREIWGDD
;
A
#
# COMPACT_ATOMS: atom_id res chain seq x y z
N GLY A 1 4.62 7.00 -9.80
CA GLY A 1 4.45 6.96 -11.27
C GLY A 1 3.61 5.75 -11.57
N SER A 2 2.64 5.81 -12.48
CA SER A 2 1.72 4.67 -12.70
C SER A 2 2.45 3.39 -13.11
N TYR A 3 2.00 2.25 -12.59
CA TYR A 3 2.49 0.92 -12.94
C TYR A 3 2.00 0.43 -14.31
N GLU A 4 0.99 1.08 -14.90
CA GLU A 4 0.36 0.65 -16.15
C GLU A 4 1.35 0.27 -17.28
N PRO A 5 2.45 1.02 -17.54
CA PRO A 5 3.37 0.70 -18.64
C PRO A 5 4.21 -0.57 -18.41
N VAL A 6 4.29 -1.06 -17.17
CA VAL A 6 5.19 -2.17 -16.78
C VAL A 6 4.46 -3.31 -16.08
N ALA A 7 3.18 -3.18 -15.76
CA ALA A 7 2.43 -4.09 -14.89
C ALA A 7 2.42 -5.54 -15.37
N GLU A 8 2.21 -5.76 -16.66
CA GLU A 8 2.16 -7.11 -17.24
C GLU A 8 3.49 -7.85 -17.05
N VAL A 9 4.60 -7.20 -17.40
CA VAL A 9 5.97 -7.73 -17.21
C VAL A 9 6.29 -7.88 -15.72
N LEU A 10 6.03 -6.85 -14.92
CA LEU A 10 6.32 -6.81 -13.49
C LEU A 10 5.67 -7.98 -12.75
N PHE A 11 4.38 -8.22 -13.01
CA PHE A 11 3.60 -9.23 -12.29
C PHE A 11 3.76 -10.65 -12.85
N ASN A 12 4.09 -10.83 -14.13
CA ASN A 12 4.13 -12.16 -14.76
C ASN A 12 5.54 -12.71 -15.00
N GLU A 13 6.57 -11.87 -15.10
CA GLU A 13 7.95 -12.35 -15.37
C GLU A 13 8.80 -12.53 -14.10
N LEU A 14 8.42 -11.89 -12.99
CA LEU A 14 9.13 -12.03 -11.73
C LEU A 14 8.58 -13.22 -10.93
N ASN A 15 9.47 -14.15 -10.55
CA ASN A 15 9.14 -15.28 -9.70
C ASN A 15 9.28 -14.90 -8.21
N VAL A 16 8.31 -14.12 -7.72
CA VAL A 16 8.21 -13.69 -6.31
C VAL A 16 6.79 -13.96 -5.80
N ASP A 17 6.68 -14.19 -4.49
CA ASP A 17 5.40 -14.50 -3.85
C ASP A 17 4.57 -13.24 -3.55
N ALA A 18 5.24 -12.11 -3.29
CA ALA A 18 4.58 -10.87 -2.88
C ALA A 18 5.25 -9.62 -3.46
N TYR A 19 4.44 -8.57 -3.65
CA TYR A 19 4.88 -7.24 -4.05
C TYR A 19 4.54 -6.20 -3.00
N PHE A 20 5.46 -5.29 -2.73
CA PHE A 20 5.21 -4.06 -1.97
C PHE A 20 5.11 -2.91 -2.97
N LEU A 21 3.92 -2.33 -3.12
CA LEU A 21 3.65 -1.33 -4.15
C LEU A 21 3.26 0.00 -3.51
N GLU A 22 4.00 1.05 -3.85
CA GLU A 22 3.71 2.42 -3.42
C GLU A 22 2.48 2.98 -4.14
N TYR A 23 1.50 3.46 -3.37
CA TYR A 23 0.26 4.07 -3.84
C TYR A 23 -0.16 5.27 -2.97
N ASP A 24 0.70 5.83 -2.12
CA ASP A 24 0.31 6.90 -1.19
C ASP A 24 -0.17 8.19 -1.89
N ASP A 25 0.37 8.51 -3.06
CA ASP A 25 0.06 9.71 -3.82
C ASP A 25 -0.64 9.44 -5.18
N GLU A 26 -1.27 10.49 -5.72
CA GLU A 26 -1.96 10.46 -7.02
C GLU A 26 -1.02 10.11 -8.18
N ARG A 27 0.29 10.31 -8.03
CA ARG A 27 1.27 10.02 -9.09
C ARG A 27 1.39 8.52 -9.35
N SER A 28 0.93 7.69 -8.42
CA SER A 28 0.90 6.23 -8.55
C SER A 28 -0.26 5.74 -9.41
N GLY A 29 -1.21 6.63 -9.76
CA GLY A 29 -2.36 6.31 -10.59
C GLY A 29 -3.43 5.51 -9.84
N ASP A 30 -4.30 4.84 -10.59
CA ASP A 30 -5.34 3.98 -10.05
C ASP A 30 -4.86 2.52 -9.86
N PHE A 31 -5.77 1.65 -9.39
CA PHE A 31 -5.52 0.23 -9.18
C PHE A 31 -5.75 -0.64 -10.43
N ALA A 32 -6.11 -0.07 -11.59
CA ALA A 32 -6.33 -0.85 -12.81
C ALA A 32 -5.14 -1.74 -13.21
N PRO A 33 -3.86 -1.37 -12.99
CA PRO A 33 -2.72 -2.25 -13.26
C PRO A 33 -2.76 -3.59 -12.50
N LEU A 34 -3.44 -3.64 -11.34
CA LEU A 34 -3.52 -4.86 -10.53
C LEU A 34 -4.29 -6.01 -11.22
N ARG A 35 -5.02 -5.73 -12.31
CA ARG A 35 -5.68 -6.76 -13.14
C ARG A 35 -4.72 -7.80 -13.73
N PHE A 36 -3.42 -7.50 -13.75
CA PHE A 36 -2.38 -8.39 -14.26
C PHE A 36 -1.71 -9.23 -13.15
N VAL A 37 -2.10 -9.05 -11.88
CA VAL A 37 -1.57 -9.82 -10.76
C VAL A 37 -2.10 -11.25 -10.83
N PRO A 38 -1.23 -12.27 -10.88
CA PRO A 38 -1.66 -13.66 -10.83
C PRO A 38 -2.34 -14.01 -9.50
N ASP A 39 -3.35 -14.86 -9.55
CA ASP A 39 -4.16 -15.25 -8.38
C ASP A 39 -3.34 -15.80 -7.20
N HIS A 40 -2.16 -16.38 -7.41
CA HIS A 40 -1.36 -16.97 -6.33
C HIS A 40 -0.42 -15.98 -5.63
N LYS A 41 -0.42 -14.70 -6.03
CA LYS A 41 0.50 -13.68 -5.50
C LYS A 41 -0.19 -12.72 -4.55
N THR A 42 0.55 -12.24 -3.56
CA THR A 42 0.09 -11.24 -2.60
C THR A 42 0.53 -9.84 -3.01
N VAL A 43 -0.33 -8.85 -2.79
CA VAL A 43 -0.01 -7.42 -2.97
C VAL A 43 -0.14 -6.68 -1.65
N VAL A 44 0.96 -6.10 -1.20
CA VAL A 44 1.00 -5.18 -0.07
C VAL A 44 0.85 -3.76 -0.60
N LEU A 45 -0.29 -3.16 -0.29
CA LEU A 45 -0.64 -1.79 -0.70
C LEU A 45 0.04 -0.79 0.25
N GLY A 46 1.01 -0.06 -0.26
CA GLY A 46 1.69 1.03 0.42
C GLY A 46 0.86 2.31 0.35
N LEU A 47 -0.13 2.47 1.24
CA LEU A 47 -1.11 3.56 1.19
C LEU A 47 -0.85 4.68 2.21
N VAL A 48 -0.03 4.42 3.23
CA VAL A 48 0.31 5.39 4.28
C VAL A 48 1.64 6.06 3.94
N THR A 49 1.65 7.37 3.77
CA THR A 49 2.87 8.10 3.39
C THR A 49 3.85 8.16 4.55
N THR A 50 5.13 8.04 4.22
CA THR A 50 6.26 8.18 5.15
C THR A 50 7.01 9.51 4.97
N LYS A 51 6.52 10.36 4.06
CA LYS A 51 7.18 11.62 3.67
C LYS A 51 6.74 12.81 4.51
N VAL A 52 5.50 12.78 5.04
CA VAL A 52 4.91 13.89 5.81
C VAL A 52 4.22 13.38 7.08
N ALA A 53 4.15 14.23 8.11
CA ALA A 53 3.56 13.90 9.41
C ALA A 53 2.04 13.70 9.40
N GLN A 54 1.32 14.33 8.45
CA GLN A 54 -0.14 14.23 8.40
C GLN A 54 -0.61 12.77 8.33
N LEU A 55 -1.51 12.40 9.25
CA LEU A 55 -2.17 11.10 9.25
C LEU A 55 -3.24 11.04 8.17
N GLU A 56 -3.31 9.88 7.53
CA GLU A 56 -4.32 9.49 6.58
C GLU A 56 -5.66 9.22 7.29
N SER A 57 -6.76 9.40 6.57
CA SER A 57 -8.08 8.98 7.03
C SER A 57 -8.18 7.46 6.99
N GLN A 58 -8.52 6.83 8.11
CA GLN A 58 -8.79 5.38 8.16
C GLN A 58 -9.90 4.98 7.18
N GLN A 59 -10.95 5.79 7.06
CA GLN A 59 -12.04 5.53 6.12
C GLN A 59 -11.55 5.53 4.66
N ASP A 60 -10.66 6.48 4.32
CA ASP A 60 -10.11 6.56 2.97
C ASP A 60 -9.22 5.35 2.68
N LEU A 61 -8.41 4.91 3.65
CA LEU A 61 -7.60 3.69 3.52
C LEU A 61 -8.48 2.45 3.26
N ILE A 62 -9.57 2.28 4.02
CA ILE A 62 -10.52 1.17 3.81
C ILE A 62 -11.14 1.23 2.42
N GLN A 63 -11.57 2.42 1.98
CA GLN A 63 -12.14 2.60 0.65
C GLN A 63 -11.13 2.23 -0.44
N ARG A 64 -9.87 2.65 -0.28
CA ARG A 64 -8.81 2.34 -1.24
C ARG A 64 -8.48 0.85 -1.30
N VAL A 65 -8.45 0.16 -0.16
CA VAL A 65 -8.30 -1.31 -0.15
C VAL A 65 -9.50 -1.99 -0.84
N THR A 66 -10.71 -1.49 -0.61
CA THR A 66 -11.94 -1.96 -1.29
C THR A 66 -11.89 -1.74 -2.81
N ASP A 67 -11.28 -0.64 -3.26
CA ASP A 67 -11.10 -0.38 -4.69
C ASP A 67 -10.06 -1.30 -5.31
N ALA A 68 -8.96 -1.58 -4.61
CA ALA A 68 -7.97 -2.58 -5.04
C ALA A 68 -8.56 -3.99 -5.07
N SER A 69 -9.48 -4.32 -4.15
CA SER A 69 -10.11 -5.64 -4.06
C SER A 69 -11.04 -5.96 -5.23
N LYS A 70 -11.30 -5.00 -6.11
CA LYS A 70 -11.98 -5.23 -7.40
C LYS A 70 -11.10 -5.97 -8.41
N TYR A 71 -9.78 -5.99 -8.20
CA TYR A 71 -8.79 -6.56 -9.10
C TYR A 71 -8.05 -7.76 -8.50
N VAL A 72 -7.80 -7.74 -7.18
CA VAL A 72 -7.10 -8.80 -6.45
C VAL A 72 -7.99 -9.26 -5.30
N PRO A 73 -8.15 -10.57 -5.06
CA PRO A 73 -8.89 -11.08 -3.92
C PRO A 73 -8.45 -10.45 -2.59
N LEU A 74 -9.41 -10.12 -1.71
CA LEU A 74 -9.13 -9.39 -0.46
C LEU A 74 -8.18 -10.15 0.48
N ASP A 75 -8.22 -11.47 0.45
CA ASP A 75 -7.31 -12.39 1.17
C ASP A 75 -5.87 -12.36 0.64
N HIS A 76 -5.66 -11.83 -0.56
CA HIS A 76 -4.33 -11.63 -1.17
C HIS A 76 -3.87 -10.17 -1.13
N LEU A 77 -4.59 -9.32 -0.39
CA LEU A 77 -4.22 -7.92 -0.17
C LEU A 77 -3.72 -7.71 1.26
N CYS A 78 -2.75 -6.81 1.41
CA CYS A 78 -2.24 -6.34 2.69
C CYS A 78 -2.11 -4.82 2.68
N LEU A 79 -2.00 -4.20 3.87
CA LEU A 79 -1.79 -2.77 4.04
C LEU A 79 -0.42 -2.49 4.68
N SER A 80 0.27 -1.46 4.18
CA SER A 80 1.54 -1.01 4.76
C SER A 80 1.75 0.50 4.55
N PRO A 81 2.76 1.10 5.22
CA PRO A 81 3.35 2.35 4.75
C PRO A 81 3.92 2.19 3.34
N GLN A 82 3.97 3.26 2.56
CA GLN A 82 4.55 3.23 1.21
C GLN A 82 5.99 2.68 1.19
N CYS A 83 6.77 3.00 2.21
CA CYS A 83 8.20 2.75 2.24
C CYS A 83 8.67 2.73 3.70
N GLY A 84 9.97 2.61 3.93
CA GLY A 84 10.54 2.79 5.26
C GLY A 84 10.47 4.25 5.75
N PHE A 85 10.51 4.44 7.06
CA PHE A 85 10.63 5.77 7.70
C PHE A 85 12.06 6.29 7.76
N SER A 86 13.05 5.49 7.34
CA SER A 86 14.45 5.90 7.32
C SER A 86 14.65 7.12 6.42
N SER A 87 15.37 8.11 6.92
CA SER A 87 15.57 9.40 6.25
C SER A 87 16.29 9.22 4.91
N THR A 88 15.61 9.58 3.83
CA THR A 88 16.27 9.80 2.54
C THR A 88 16.93 11.18 2.51
N VAL A 89 17.74 11.46 1.49
CA VAL A 89 18.57 12.68 1.32
C VAL A 89 17.79 14.00 1.49
N HIS A 90 16.46 14.00 1.34
CA HIS A 90 15.63 15.20 1.49
C HIS A 90 15.10 15.45 2.91
N GLY A 91 15.30 14.54 3.86
CA GLY A 91 14.73 14.64 5.21
C GLY A 91 13.21 14.44 5.18
N ASN A 92 12.70 13.46 5.91
CA ASN A 92 11.27 13.36 6.15
C ASN A 92 10.95 14.30 7.33
N GLU A 93 10.01 15.22 7.17
CA GLU A 93 9.46 16.00 8.29
C GLU A 93 8.51 15.10 9.09
N ILE A 94 9.06 14.09 9.77
CA ILE A 94 8.30 13.11 10.54
C ILE A 94 9.01 12.84 11.88
N THR A 95 8.28 12.99 12.98
CA THR A 95 8.80 12.68 14.32
C THR A 95 8.68 11.17 14.61
N GLU A 96 9.29 10.70 15.69
CA GLU A 96 9.10 9.32 16.15
C GLU A 96 7.63 9.06 16.53
N ASP A 97 6.98 10.03 17.19
CA ASP A 97 5.56 9.94 17.55
C ASP A 97 4.66 9.80 16.31
N ASP A 98 4.96 10.54 15.24
CA ASP A 98 4.25 10.43 13.96
C ASP A 98 4.43 9.04 13.33
N GLN A 99 5.63 8.45 13.44
CA GLN A 99 5.89 7.09 12.94
C GLN A 99 5.03 6.07 13.69
N TRP A 100 4.99 6.14 15.02
CA TRP A 100 4.16 5.26 15.84
C TRP A 100 2.66 5.45 15.58
N ALA A 101 2.22 6.70 15.37
CA ALA A 101 0.84 6.99 15.01
C ALA A 101 0.47 6.37 13.66
N LYS A 102 1.34 6.47 12.65
CA LYS A 102 1.15 5.85 11.33
C LYS A 102 1.14 4.31 11.40
N LEU A 103 2.04 3.70 12.17
CA LEU A 103 2.03 2.25 12.37
C LEU A 103 0.74 1.80 13.08
N SER A 104 0.30 2.55 14.09
CA SER A 104 -0.96 2.28 14.78
C SER A 104 -2.16 2.39 13.84
N LEU A 105 -2.17 3.39 12.96
CA LEU A 105 -3.19 3.55 11.92
C LEU A 105 -3.23 2.34 10.98
N VAL A 106 -2.08 1.86 10.51
CA VAL A 106 -1.99 0.65 9.66
C VAL A 106 -2.59 -0.56 10.38
N VAL A 107 -2.18 -0.82 11.61
CA VAL A 107 -2.66 -1.97 12.40
C VAL A 107 -4.17 -1.89 12.63
N ASN A 108 -4.66 -0.74 13.10
CA ASN A 108 -6.09 -0.56 13.39
C ASN A 108 -6.94 -0.65 12.11
N THR A 109 -6.44 -0.15 10.98
CA THR A 109 -7.11 -0.28 9.68
C THR A 109 -7.13 -1.73 9.21
N ALA A 110 -6.02 -2.46 9.38
CA ALA A 110 -5.98 -3.87 9.02
C ALA A 110 -6.96 -4.70 9.85
N ARG A 111 -7.07 -4.45 11.15
CA ARG A 111 -8.06 -5.09 12.03
C ARG A 111 -9.49 -4.84 11.59
N GLU A 112 -9.81 -3.61 11.18
CA GLU A 112 -11.15 -3.27 10.69
C GLU A 112 -11.51 -4.02 9.40
N ILE A 113 -10.53 -4.21 8.50
CA ILE A 113 -10.75 -4.85 7.19
C ILE A 113 -10.78 -6.37 7.30
N TRP A 114 -9.81 -6.96 8.01
CA TRP A 114 -9.57 -8.40 8.04
C TRP A 114 -9.96 -9.09 9.36
N GLY A 115 -10.28 -8.33 10.41
CA GLY A 115 -10.56 -8.84 11.76
C GLY A 115 -9.30 -8.97 12.64
N ASP A 116 -9.53 -9.35 13.90
CA ASP A 116 -8.49 -9.85 14.81
C ASP A 116 -8.54 -11.38 14.78
N ASP A 117 -7.37 -12.04 14.64
CA ASP A 117 -7.22 -13.48 14.83
C ASP A 117 -7.48 -13.90 16.29
#